data_AF-A0A857D3A4-F1
#
_entry.id   AF-A0A857D3A4-F1
#
_cell.length_a   1.000
_cell.length_b   1.000
_cell.length_c   1.000
_cell.angle_alpha   90.00
_cell.angle_beta   90.00
_cell.angle_gamma   90.00
#
_symmetry.space_group_name_H-M   'P 1'
#
loop_
_entity.id
_entity.type
_entity.pdbx_description
1 polymer ?
#
loop_
_entity_poly.entity_id
_entity_poly.type
_entity_poly.pdbx_seq_one_letter_code
_entity_poly.pdbx_strand_id
1 'polypeptide(L)' 'MRIKVAKINAQITESRKDHLHRLTTQLVCENQTIVVEDLAVNNMVKNPKLSQAISDVSWVEITRQLAYKCRW' A
#
# COMPACT_ATOMS: atom_id res chain seq x y z
N MET A 1 11.57 22.96 15.22
CA MET A 1 10.24 22.42 14.80
C MET A 1 10.31 21.21 13.86
N ARG A 2 11.29 21.08 12.96
CA ARG A 2 11.31 20.00 11.94
C ARG A 2 11.47 18.56 12.48
N ILE A 3 12.20 18.37 13.58
CA ILE A 3 12.48 17.03 14.14
C ILE A 3 11.20 16.35 14.70
N LYS A 4 10.30 17.11 15.34
CA LYS A 4 9.05 16.58 15.88
C LYS A 4 8.12 16.08 14.76
N VAL A 5 7.99 16.84 13.69
CA VAL A 5 7.19 16.48 12.51
C VAL A 5 7.79 15.26 11.80
N ALA A 6 9.11 15.20 11.65
CA ALA A 6 9.78 14.04 11.08
C ALA A 6 9.53 12.76 11.89
N LYS A 7 9.56 12.84 13.23
CA LYS A 7 9.28 11.69 14.11
C LYS A 7 7.84 11.19 13.98
N ILE A 8 6.88 12.10 13.90
CA ILE A 8 5.46 11.74 13.70
C ILE A 8 5.27 11.11 12.31
N ASN A 9 5.84 11.69 11.27
CA ASN A 9 5.78 11.11 9.92
C ASN A 9 6.43 9.71 9.86
N ALA A 10 7.53 9.50 10.58
CA ALA A 10 8.16 8.18 10.69
C ALA A 10 7.22 7.16 11.38
N GLN A 11 6.61 7.52 12.50
CA GLN A 11 5.64 6.65 13.20
C GLN A 11 4.43 6.32 12.33
N ILE A 12 3.87 7.32 11.64
CA ILE A 12 2.76 7.13 10.71
C ILE A 12 3.16 6.20 9.56
N THR A 13 4.38 6.37 9.02
CA THR A 13 4.89 5.52 7.93
C THR A 13 5.07 4.08 8.41
N GLU A 14 5.61 3.88 9.61
CA GLU A 14 5.83 2.55 10.17
C GLU A 14 4.50 1.83 10.47
N SER A 15 3.53 2.54 11.05
CA SER A 15 2.19 2.01 11.28
C SER A 15 1.48 1.65 9.98
N ARG A 16 1.63 2.48 8.92
CA ARG A 16 1.12 2.14 7.59
C ARG A 16 1.76 0.87 7.04
N LYS A 17 3.09 0.72 7.15
CA LYS A 17 3.78 -0.50 6.68
C LYS A 17 3.30 -1.75 7.41
N ASP A 18 3.19 -1.71 8.74
CA ASP A 18 2.69 -2.84 9.53
C ASP A 18 1.25 -3.19 9.14
N HIS A 19 0.39 -2.20 8.95
CA HIS A 19 -0.99 -2.42 8.46
C HIS A 19 -1.01 -3.09 7.08
N LEU A 20 -0.24 -2.59 6.11
CA LEU A 20 -0.12 -3.19 4.78
C LEU A 20 0.40 -4.63 4.86
N HIS A 21 1.34 -4.89 5.76
CA HIS A 21 1.91 -6.22 5.91
C HIS A 21 0.89 -7.21 6.47
N ARG A 22 0.12 -6.81 7.48
CA ARG A 22 -0.97 -7.64 8.04
C ARG A 22 -2.06 -7.89 7.01
N LEU A 23 -2.53 -6.85 6.32
CA LEU A 23 -3.55 -6.96 5.28
C LEU A 23 -3.14 -7.92 4.17
N THR A 24 -1.92 -7.77 3.65
CA THR A 24 -1.44 -8.63 2.55
C THR A 24 -1.24 -10.07 2.99
N THR A 25 -0.80 -10.31 4.24
CA THR A 25 -0.75 -11.67 4.80
C THR A 25 -2.15 -12.26 4.94
N GLN A 26 -3.09 -11.51 5.51
CA GLN A 26 -4.48 -11.98 5.67
C GLN A 26 -5.10 -12.31 4.32
N LEU A 27 -4.96 -11.43 3.33
CA LEU A 27 -5.45 -11.68 1.97
C LEU A 27 -4.89 -12.98 1.38
N VAL A 28 -3.58 -13.22 1.48
CA VAL A 28 -2.94 -14.43 0.94
C VAL A 28 -3.36 -15.69 1.72
N CYS A 29 -3.53 -15.59 3.04
CA CYS A 29 -3.94 -16.74 3.85
C CYS A 29 -5.43 -17.10 3.68
N GLU A 30 -6.30 -16.11 3.50
CA GLU A 30 -7.75 -16.31 3.40
C GLU A 30 -8.19 -16.63 1.96
N ASN A 31 -7.44 -16.19 0.95
CA ASN A 31 -7.80 -16.35 -0.46
C ASN A 31 -6.80 -17.28 -1.16
N GLN A 32 -7.30 -18.38 -1.73
CA GLN A 32 -6.48 -19.31 -2.52
C GLN A 32 -6.01 -18.72 -3.86
N THR A 33 -6.66 -17.66 -4.35
CA THR A 33 -6.30 -16.97 -5.59
C THR A 33 -6.62 -15.49 -5.45
N ILE A 34 -5.61 -14.65 -5.70
CA ILE A 34 -5.75 -13.20 -5.71
C ILE A 34 -5.43 -12.73 -7.12
N VAL A 35 -6.40 -12.10 -7.76
CA VAL A 35 -6.22 -11.43 -9.05
C VAL A 35 -6.11 -9.95 -8.78
N VAL A 36 -5.00 -9.34 -9.19
CA VAL A 36 -4.83 -7.89 -9.13
C VAL A 36 -4.76 -7.37 -10.55
N GLU A 37 -5.68 -6.48 -10.90
CA GLU A 37 -5.63 -5.80 -12.18
C GLU A 37 -4.42 -4.86 -12.22
N ASP A 38 -3.67 -4.92 -13.33
CA ASP A 38 -2.64 -3.93 -13.67
C ASP A 38 -3.33 -2.65 -14.15
N LEU A 39 -4.05 -1.99 -13.23
CA LEU A 39 -4.52 -0.64 -13.46
C LEU A 39 -3.29 0.24 -13.61
N ALA A 40 -3.29 1.12 -14.60
CA ALA A 40 -2.25 2.15 -14.74
C ALA A 40 -2.37 3.16 -13.59
N VAL A 41 -1.97 2.76 -12.37
CA VAL A 41 -2.02 3.56 -11.14
C VAL A 41 -1.28 4.89 -11.35
N ASN A 42 -0.18 4.85 -12.10
CA ASN A 42 0.58 6.04 -12.52
C ASN A 42 -0.28 7.05 -13.29
N ASN A 43 -1.28 6.59 -14.06
CA ASN A 43 -2.21 7.45 -14.77
C ASN A 43 -3.36 7.92 -13.86
N MET A 44 -3.80 7.08 -12.93
CA MET A 44 -4.87 7.42 -11.99
C MET A 44 -4.42 8.42 -10.92
N VAL A 45 -3.16 8.37 -10.49
CA VAL A 45 -2.54 9.34 -9.58
C VAL A 45 -2.40 10.72 -10.22
N LYS A 46 -2.38 10.82 -11.56
CA LYS A 46 -2.43 12.11 -12.26
C LYS A 46 -3.79 12.80 -12.15
N ASN A 47 -4.85 12.06 -11.83
CA ASN A 47 -6.17 12.65 -11.62
C ASN A 47 -6.24 13.26 -10.21
N PRO A 48 -6.31 14.59 -10.05
CA PRO A 48 -6.27 15.25 -8.74
C PRO A 48 -7.45 14.88 -7.83
N LYS A 49 -8.56 14.37 -8.38
CA LYS A 49 -9.70 13.89 -7.58
C LYS A 49 -9.46 12.51 -6.96
N LEU A 50 -8.60 11.69 -7.58
CA LEU A 50 -8.34 10.31 -7.17
C LEU A 50 -6.95 10.13 -6.57
N SER A 51 -6.03 11.06 -6.83
CA SER A 51 -4.63 10.98 -6.43
C SER A 51 -4.43 10.79 -4.93
N GLN A 52 -5.19 11.53 -4.11
CA GLN A 52 -5.09 11.44 -2.66
C GLN A 52 -5.56 10.09 -2.14
N ALA A 53 -6.76 9.66 -2.53
CA ALA A 53 -7.31 8.36 -2.13
C ALA A 53 -6.41 7.18 -2.57
N ILE A 54 -5.86 7.24 -3.78
CA ILE A 54 -4.96 6.19 -4.30
C ILE A 54 -3.61 6.20 -3.55
N SER A 55 -3.07 7.39 -3.27
CA SER A 55 -1.82 7.53 -2.53
C SER A 55 -1.97 7.09 -1.07
N ASP A 56 -3.13 7.30 -0.46
CA ASP A 56 -3.39 6.92 0.92
C ASP A 56 -3.45 5.39 1.09
N VAL A 57 -4.04 4.69 0.12
CA VAL A 57 -4.15 3.22 0.12
C VAL A 57 -2.84 2.52 -0.27
N SER A 58 -1.84 3.26 -0.78
CA SER A 58 -0.51 2.71 -1.12
C SER A 58 -0.57 1.51 -2.09
N TRP A 59 -1.41 1.61 -3.13
CA TRP A 59 -1.72 0.52 -4.08
C TRP A 59 -0.47 -0.14 -4.72
N VAL A 60 0.55 0.66 -5.02
CA VAL A 60 1.83 0.18 -5.57
C VAL A 60 2.57 -0.72 -4.57
N GLU A 61 2.51 -0.39 -3.28
CA GLU A 61 3.15 -1.21 -2.25
C GLU A 61 2.35 -2.49 -2.00
N ILE A 62 1.02 -2.44 -2.00
CA ILE A 62 0.17 -3.64 -1.87
C ILE A 62 0.44 -4.63 -3.00
N THR A 63 0.43 -4.17 -4.24
CA THR A 63 0.72 -5.00 -5.43
C THR A 63 2.13 -5.61 -5.34
N ARG A 64 3.14 -4.81 -4.95
CA ARG A 64 4.50 -5.32 -4.69
C ARG A 64 4.50 -6.40 -3.61
N GLN A 65 3.76 -6.20 -2.51
CA GLN A 65 3.72 -7.16 -1.41
C GLN A 65 3.03 -8.46 -1.77
N LEU A 66 1.87 -8.40 -2.42
CA LEU A 66 1.16 -9.56 -2.94
C LEU A 66 2.02 -10.32 -3.97
N ALA A 67 2.69 -9.60 -4.87
CA ALA A 67 3.52 -10.21 -5.89
C ALA A 67 4.69 -11.03 -5.33
N TYR A 68 5.26 -10.67 -4.17
CA TYR A 68 6.28 -11.52 -3.53
C TYR A 68 5.67 -12.59 -2.62
N LYS A 69 4.59 -12.28 -1.88
CA LYS A 69 3.97 -13.24 -0.95
C LYS A 69 3.25 -14.39 -1.66
N CYS A 70 2.68 -14.15 -2.84
CA CYS A 70 2.02 -15.19 -3.65
C CYS A 70 3.00 -16.04 -4.47
N ARG A 71 4.29 -15.68 -4.54
CA ARG A 71 5.33 -16.45 -5.24
C ARG A 71 6.04 -17.47 -4.34
N TRP A 72 5.84 -17.37 -3.03
CA TRP A 72 6.43 -18.24 -2.02
C TRP A 72 5.34 -19.14 -1.45
#